data_AF-A0A450YFW2-F1
#
_entry.id   AF-A0A450YFW2-F1
#
_cell.length_a   1.000
_cell.length_b   1.000
_cell.length_c   1.000
_cell.angle_alpha   90.00
_cell.angle_beta   90.00
_cell.angle_gamma   90.00
#
_symmetry.space_group_name_H-M   'P 1'
#
loop_
_entity.id
_entity.type
_entity.pdbx_description
1 polymer ?
#
loop_
_entity_poly.entity_id
_entity_poly.type
_entity_poly.pdbx_seq_one_letter_code
_entity_poly.pdbx_strand_id
1 'polypeptide(L)'
;MKKIGLCCVGMLFSIGVLANTWDIPGGSGHNIRAFQVIGNKVFFVDGYGDLKVLKTNLAGGSTCKTIKDYYPLSASGVYEIDPDPEYTGPFEVYCDMKTDGGGWTEFGYITHLSNSIYGSQGVGSVDIGTPGIPGYSRKLNHLNKIVEDDFSIMIQYGDNEHRLIARNVKKNGSNIYVEPLTTITIGEHGFIGAYESAAIEGLSARHYLTYCATRGSCGATGKDFMNFSTHSVYPNADANVPCGFHYGGWKSNCSGRVVQTQKMRFFIRER
;
A
#
# COMPACT_ATOMS: atom_id res chain seq x y z
N MET A 1 -52.38 17.00 -33.21
CA MET A 1 -52.06 18.43 -33.05
C MET A 1 -51.30 18.62 -31.74
N LYS A 2 -49.97 18.84 -31.79
CA LYS A 2 -49.16 19.16 -30.61
C LYS A 2 -48.51 20.52 -30.83
N LYS A 3 -48.74 21.45 -29.90
CA LYS A 3 -48.18 22.81 -29.92
C LYS A 3 -46.71 22.74 -29.50
N ILE A 4 -45.85 23.39 -30.27
CA ILE A 4 -44.42 23.61 -29.96
C ILE A 4 -44.33 24.93 -29.19
N GLY A 5 -43.89 24.87 -27.94
CA GLY A 5 -43.49 26.03 -27.14
C GLY A 5 -41.97 26.14 -27.14
N LEU A 6 -41.44 27.19 -27.76
CA LEU A 6 -40.03 27.54 -27.77
C LEU A 6 -39.76 28.47 -26.58
N CYS A 7 -38.87 28.07 -25.67
CA CYS A 7 -38.34 28.96 -24.64
C CYS A 7 -36.81 28.99 -24.79
N CYS A 8 -36.30 30.06 -25.39
CA CYS A 8 -34.88 30.38 -25.44
C CYS A 8 -34.55 31.31 -24.27
N VAL A 9 -33.74 30.85 -23.30
CA VAL A 9 -32.93 31.73 -22.44
C VAL A 9 -31.58 31.06 -22.14
N GLY A 10 -30.49 31.69 -22.59
CA GLY A 10 -29.22 31.85 -21.87
C GLY A 10 -28.31 30.63 -21.65
N MET A 11 -27.20 30.57 -22.39
CA MET A 11 -26.09 29.63 -22.28
C MET A 11 -25.46 29.48 -20.89
N LEU A 12 -25.22 28.23 -20.48
CA LEU A 12 -23.92 27.74 -19.98
C LEU A 12 -23.83 26.24 -20.32
N PHE A 13 -23.05 25.93 -21.36
CA PHE A 13 -22.81 24.57 -21.86
C PHE A 13 -21.92 23.80 -20.89
N SER A 14 -22.52 23.07 -19.94
CA SER A 14 -21.95 21.79 -19.52
C SER A 14 -22.54 20.74 -20.45
N ILE A 15 -21.70 20.05 -21.23
CA ILE A 15 -22.12 18.90 -22.03
C ILE A 15 -22.40 17.76 -21.05
N GLY A 16 -23.52 17.85 -20.34
CA GLY A 16 -24.22 16.68 -19.86
C GLY A 16 -24.78 16.01 -21.11
N VAL A 17 -24.27 14.83 -21.44
CA VAL A 17 -24.97 13.95 -22.37
C VAL A 17 -26.31 13.65 -21.70
N LEU A 18 -27.36 14.36 -22.12
CA LEU A 18 -28.73 13.93 -21.87
C LEU A 18 -28.91 12.65 -22.67
N ALA A 19 -28.59 11.52 -22.03
CA ALA A 19 -28.99 10.23 -22.53
C ALA A 19 -30.52 10.23 -22.55
N ASN A 20 -31.09 10.20 -23.75
CA ASN A 20 -32.51 9.99 -23.91
C ASN A 20 -32.83 8.61 -23.32
N THR A 21 -33.51 8.57 -22.18
CA THR A 21 -34.07 7.32 -21.66
C THR A 21 -35.19 6.93 -22.60
N TRP A 22 -34.95 5.94 -23.46
CA TRP A 22 -36.02 5.33 -24.22
C TRP A 22 -36.91 4.58 -23.24
N ASP A 23 -38.16 5.02 -23.10
CA ASP A 23 -39.19 4.19 -22.49
C ASP A 23 -39.39 2.96 -23.38
N ILE A 24 -38.87 1.82 -22.94
CA ILE A 24 -39.18 0.53 -23.57
C ILE A 24 -40.60 0.16 -23.11
N PRO A 25 -41.61 0.20 -23.98
CA PRO A 25 -42.97 -0.13 -23.59
C PRO A 25 -43.05 -1.64 -23.39
N GLY A 26 -43.36 -2.10 -22.18
CA GLY A 26 -43.77 -3.48 -21.93
C GLY A 26 -42.72 -4.43 -21.34
N GLY A 27 -41.98 -4.01 -20.31
CA GLY A 27 -41.29 -4.96 -19.43
C GLY A 27 -42.12 -5.22 -18.16
N SER A 28 -42.38 -6.48 -17.81
CA SER A 28 -42.76 -6.83 -16.44
C SER A 28 -41.69 -6.25 -15.50
N GLY A 29 -42.07 -5.72 -14.33
CA GLY A 29 -41.24 -4.87 -13.45
C GLY A 29 -39.95 -5.48 -12.88
N HIS A 30 -39.10 -6.05 -13.72
CA HIS A 30 -37.85 -6.76 -13.45
C HIS A 30 -36.67 -6.25 -14.31
N ASN A 31 -36.88 -5.25 -15.17
CA ASN A 31 -35.83 -4.70 -16.04
C ASN A 31 -35.06 -3.56 -15.37
N ILE A 32 -33.74 -3.51 -15.57
CA ILE A 32 -32.88 -2.39 -15.16
C ILE A 32 -33.04 -1.25 -16.17
N ARG A 33 -33.43 -0.05 -15.72
CA ARG A 33 -33.67 1.13 -16.58
C ARG A 33 -32.41 1.93 -16.87
N ALA A 34 -31.52 1.99 -15.89
CA ALA A 34 -30.23 2.65 -16.00
C ALA A 34 -29.26 1.94 -15.05
N PHE A 35 -27.99 1.87 -15.44
CA PHE A 35 -26.93 1.46 -14.53
C PHE A 35 -25.72 2.38 -14.69
N GLN A 36 -25.04 2.64 -13.59
CA GLN A 36 -23.79 3.38 -13.55
C GLN A 36 -22.85 2.67 -12.58
N VAL A 37 -21.62 2.48 -13.00
CA VAL A 37 -20.57 1.93 -12.14
C VAL A 37 -19.71 3.08 -11.64
N ILE A 38 -19.54 3.18 -10.32
CA ILE A 38 -18.60 4.14 -9.69
C ILE A 38 -17.80 3.36 -8.64
N GLY A 39 -16.52 3.14 -8.92
CA GLY A 39 -15.67 2.27 -8.09
C GLY A 39 -16.19 0.83 -8.05
N ASN A 40 -16.36 0.28 -6.84
CA ASN A 40 -16.92 -1.06 -6.61
C ASN A 40 -18.45 -1.07 -6.39
N LYS A 41 -19.12 0.05 -6.69
CA LYS A 41 -20.57 0.20 -6.53
C LYS A 41 -21.23 0.24 -7.89
N VAL A 42 -22.21 -0.63 -8.10
CA VAL A 42 -23.11 -0.58 -9.25
C VAL A 42 -24.39 0.09 -8.78
N PHE A 43 -24.62 1.30 -9.25
CA PHE A 43 -25.87 2.01 -9.11
C PHE A 43 -26.79 1.55 -10.23
N PHE A 44 -28.01 1.16 -9.92
CA PHE A 44 -29.00 0.85 -10.93
C PHE A 44 -30.37 1.37 -10.52
N VAL A 45 -31.16 1.80 -11.51
CA VAL A 45 -32.56 2.14 -11.32
C VAL A 45 -33.38 0.95 -11.77
N ASP A 46 -34.19 0.39 -10.87
CA ASP A 46 -35.01 -0.77 -11.19
C ASP A 46 -36.23 -0.41 -12.06
N GLY A 47 -37.06 -1.40 -12.38
CA GLY A 47 -38.26 -1.23 -13.18
C GLY A 47 -39.29 -0.27 -12.57
N TYR A 48 -39.23 -0.01 -11.25
CA TYR A 48 -40.11 0.87 -10.50
C TYR A 48 -39.58 2.30 -10.37
N GLY A 49 -38.33 2.56 -10.78
CA GLY A 49 -37.70 3.86 -10.64
C GLY A 49 -36.91 4.03 -9.33
N ASP A 50 -36.75 2.96 -8.54
CA ASP A 50 -35.98 3.02 -7.30
C ASP A 50 -34.48 2.93 -7.60
N LEU A 51 -33.71 3.85 -7.01
CA LEU A 51 -32.26 3.78 -7.03
C LEU A 51 -31.79 2.68 -6.06
N LYS A 52 -31.10 1.68 -6.59
CA LYS A 52 -30.47 0.60 -5.84
C LYS A 52 -28.97 0.60 -6.04
N VAL A 53 -28.26 0.13 -5.03
CA VAL A 53 -26.81 -0.02 -5.06
C VAL A 53 -26.50 -1.49 -4.86
N LEU A 54 -25.98 -2.16 -5.89
CA LEU A 54 -25.27 -3.42 -5.68
C LEU A 54 -23.86 -3.07 -5.24
N LYS A 55 -23.53 -3.47 -4.01
CA LYS A 55 -22.14 -3.65 -3.63
C LYS A 55 -21.71 -4.92 -4.35
N THR A 56 -21.11 -4.78 -5.52
CA THR A 56 -20.52 -5.94 -6.19
C THR A 56 -19.37 -6.38 -5.29
N ASN A 57 -19.49 -7.57 -4.69
CA ASN A 57 -18.35 -8.31 -4.21
C ASN A 57 -17.53 -8.71 -5.45
N LEU A 58 -16.80 -7.76 -6.04
CA LEU A 58 -15.57 -8.12 -6.73
C LEU A 58 -14.75 -8.82 -5.65
N ALA A 59 -14.42 -10.10 -5.89
CA ALA A 59 -13.78 -10.97 -4.91
C ALA A 59 -12.35 -10.55 -4.50
N GLY A 60 -11.90 -9.35 -4.90
CA GLY A 60 -10.72 -8.69 -4.37
C GLY A 60 -11.15 -7.40 -3.68
N GLY A 61 -10.80 -7.27 -2.40
CA GLY A 61 -10.93 -6.02 -1.68
C GLY A 61 -10.27 -4.84 -2.42
N SER A 62 -10.67 -3.59 -2.13
CA SER A 62 -9.98 -2.44 -2.74
C SER A 62 -8.57 -2.31 -2.18
N THR A 63 -7.57 -2.21 -3.05
CA THR A 63 -6.17 -1.92 -2.72
C THR A 63 -5.69 -0.69 -3.50
N CYS A 64 -4.53 -0.13 -3.14
CA CYS A 64 -3.91 0.92 -3.95
C CYS A 64 -3.68 0.48 -5.41
N LYS A 65 -3.35 -0.80 -5.63
CA LYS A 65 -3.11 -1.37 -6.95
C LYS A 65 -4.41 -1.52 -7.74
N THR A 66 -5.49 -2.05 -7.16
CA THR A 66 -6.79 -2.11 -7.85
C THR A 66 -7.31 -0.72 -8.20
N ILE A 67 -7.11 0.26 -7.31
CA ILE A 67 -7.47 1.66 -7.58
C ILE A 67 -6.66 2.18 -8.77
N LYS A 68 -5.34 1.94 -8.80
CA LYS A 68 -4.47 2.38 -9.87
C LYS A 68 -4.81 1.75 -11.22
N ASP A 69 -5.12 0.46 -11.23
CA ASP A 69 -5.48 -0.27 -12.46
C ASP A 69 -6.78 0.25 -13.05
N TYR A 70 -7.78 0.51 -12.20
CA TYR A 70 -9.09 1.00 -12.64
C TYR A 70 -9.09 2.49 -12.99
N TYR A 71 -8.29 3.30 -12.27
CA TYR A 71 -8.14 4.73 -12.47
C TYR A 71 -6.67 5.09 -12.71
N PRO A 72 -6.15 4.90 -13.94
CA PRO A 72 -4.72 5.08 -14.25
C PRO A 72 -4.17 6.49 -13.98
N LEU A 73 -5.03 7.51 -13.92
CA LEU A 73 -4.67 8.91 -13.67
C LEU A 73 -4.78 9.32 -12.19
N SER A 74 -5.06 8.38 -11.28
CA SER A 74 -5.10 8.66 -9.83
C SER A 74 -3.79 9.29 -9.36
N ALA A 75 -3.91 10.38 -8.59
CA ALA A 75 -2.77 11.03 -7.96
C ALA A 75 -2.29 10.22 -6.73
N SER A 76 -1.04 10.39 -6.32
CA SER A 76 -0.61 9.85 -5.02
C SER A 76 -1.30 10.61 -3.88
N GLY A 77 -1.67 9.92 -2.81
CA GLY A 77 -2.43 10.52 -1.71
C GLY A 77 -2.94 9.49 -0.72
N VAL A 78 -3.75 9.93 0.24
CA VAL A 78 -4.42 9.03 1.18
C VAL A 78 -5.71 8.51 0.55
N TYR A 79 -5.92 7.21 0.63
CA TYR A 79 -7.09 6.50 0.12
C TYR A 79 -7.63 5.56 1.19
N GLU A 80 -8.95 5.40 1.20
CA GLU A 80 -9.61 4.31 1.92
C GLU A 80 -9.55 3.04 1.07
N ILE A 81 -8.94 1.98 1.63
CA ILE A 81 -8.81 0.66 1.02
C ILE A 81 -9.48 -0.38 1.92
N ASP A 82 -9.96 -1.47 1.35
CA ASP A 82 -10.59 -2.57 2.08
C ASP A 82 -10.14 -3.91 1.49
N PRO A 83 -8.88 -4.32 1.73
CA PRO A 83 -8.28 -5.49 1.07
C PRO A 83 -8.85 -6.82 1.56
N ASP A 84 -9.35 -6.83 2.79
CA ASP A 84 -10.02 -7.96 3.39
C ASP A 84 -11.37 -7.52 3.98
N PRO A 85 -12.41 -7.38 3.12
CA PRO A 85 -13.72 -6.85 3.50
C PRO A 85 -14.48 -7.75 4.46
N GLU A 86 -14.04 -8.99 4.63
CA GLU A 86 -14.67 -9.97 5.52
C GLU A 86 -14.16 -9.84 6.97
N TYR A 87 -12.89 -9.45 7.16
CA TYR A 87 -12.24 -9.52 8.48
C TYR A 87 -11.68 -8.18 8.99
N THR A 88 -11.26 -7.28 8.10
CA THR A 88 -10.55 -6.05 8.51
C THR A 88 -11.39 -4.79 8.38
N GLY A 89 -12.34 -4.78 7.44
CA GLY A 89 -13.08 -3.58 7.07
C GLY A 89 -12.19 -2.50 6.42
N PRO A 90 -12.78 -1.40 5.93
CA PRO A 90 -12.05 -0.34 5.26
C PRO A 90 -11.14 0.44 6.21
N PHE A 91 -9.99 0.89 5.70
CA PHE A 91 -9.03 1.73 6.42
C PHE A 91 -8.22 2.62 5.48
N GLU A 92 -7.65 3.69 6.04
CA GLU A 92 -6.83 4.63 5.28
C GLU A 92 -5.37 4.19 5.14
N VAL A 93 -4.82 4.39 3.94
CA VAL A 93 -3.39 4.22 3.62
C VAL A 93 -2.93 5.33 2.67
N TYR A 94 -1.63 5.59 2.63
CA TYR A 94 -1.05 6.41 1.58
C TYR A 94 -0.76 5.51 0.36
N CYS A 95 -1.34 5.83 -0.78
CA CYS A 95 -1.05 5.19 -2.04
C CYS A 95 -0.06 6.02 -2.86
N ASP A 96 1.08 5.43 -3.24
CA ASP A 96 1.93 5.98 -4.29
C ASP A 96 1.45 5.46 -5.66
N MET A 97 0.79 6.36 -6.40
CA MET A 97 0.19 6.09 -7.72
C MET A 97 1.12 6.44 -8.88
N LYS A 98 2.38 6.84 -8.63
CA LYS A 98 3.31 7.31 -9.67
C LYS A 98 4.56 6.46 -9.78
N THR A 99 5.18 6.12 -8.66
CA THR A 99 6.50 5.46 -8.66
C THR A 99 6.41 4.05 -9.22
N ASP A 100 7.28 3.70 -10.17
CA ASP A 100 7.36 2.35 -10.74
C ASP A 100 6.00 1.84 -11.28
N GLY A 101 5.21 2.71 -11.92
CA GLY A 101 3.86 2.36 -12.41
C GLY A 101 2.73 2.58 -11.40
N GLY A 102 3.06 2.90 -10.14
CA GLY A 102 2.08 3.21 -9.10
C GLY A 102 1.45 1.97 -8.46
N GLY A 103 0.38 2.21 -7.71
CA GLY A 103 -0.38 1.17 -7.01
C GLY A 103 0.26 0.68 -5.72
N TRP A 104 1.24 1.41 -5.17
CA TRP A 104 1.96 1.02 -3.97
C TRP A 104 1.22 1.47 -2.71
N THR A 105 1.09 0.56 -1.74
CA THR A 105 0.52 0.83 -0.43
C THR A 105 1.64 1.12 0.57
N GLU A 106 1.66 2.32 1.17
CA GLU A 106 2.59 2.61 2.27
C GLU A 106 2.19 1.83 3.52
N PHE A 107 3.14 1.17 4.17
CA PHE A 107 2.93 0.49 5.45
C PHE A 107 3.85 1.00 6.56
N GLY A 108 4.78 1.91 6.25
CA GLY A 108 5.69 2.47 7.24
C GLY A 108 6.36 3.76 6.79
N TYR A 109 6.61 4.65 7.75
CA TYR A 109 7.37 5.88 7.54
C TYR A 109 8.15 6.22 8.81
N ILE A 110 9.49 6.10 8.77
CA ILE A 110 10.38 6.41 9.89
C ILE A 110 11.37 7.54 9.55
N THR A 111 11.79 8.29 10.58
CA THR A 111 12.78 9.39 10.47
C THR A 111 13.87 9.35 11.54
N HIS A 112 13.79 8.39 12.45
CA HIS A 112 14.74 8.19 13.54
C HIS A 112 14.99 6.71 13.81
N LEU A 113 16.19 6.39 14.29
CA LEU A 113 16.61 5.03 14.59
C LEU A 113 15.90 4.38 15.81
N SER A 114 15.31 5.14 16.73
CA SER A 114 14.83 4.59 18.03
C SER A 114 13.58 5.26 18.61
N ASN A 115 13.08 6.30 17.95
CA ASN A 115 11.92 7.08 18.41
C ASN A 115 10.94 7.35 17.27
N SER A 116 10.94 6.52 16.23
CA SER A 116 9.97 6.64 15.15
C SER A 116 8.66 5.94 15.50
N ILE A 117 8.71 4.83 16.25
CA ILE A 117 7.55 4.00 16.59
C ILE A 117 7.53 3.77 18.09
N TYR A 118 6.47 4.23 18.76
CA TYR A 118 6.36 4.14 20.21
C TYR A 118 6.49 2.68 20.71
N GLY A 119 7.34 2.48 21.72
CA GLY A 119 7.58 1.17 22.33
C GLY A 119 8.60 0.30 21.60
N SER A 120 9.33 0.83 20.61
CA SER A 120 10.33 0.10 19.83
C SER A 120 9.76 -1.15 19.14
N GLN A 121 8.68 -0.93 18.39
CA GLN A 121 8.01 -1.97 17.62
C GLN A 121 8.53 -2.00 16.18
N GLY A 122 8.43 -3.17 15.54
CA GLY A 122 8.85 -3.33 14.16
C GLY A 122 7.97 -2.52 13.21
N VAL A 123 8.58 -1.90 12.19
CA VAL A 123 7.81 -1.27 11.11
C VAL A 123 6.96 -2.34 10.43
N GLY A 124 5.64 -2.13 10.40
CA GLY A 124 4.70 -3.08 9.83
C GLY A 124 4.15 -4.12 10.82
N SER A 125 4.54 -4.07 12.11
CA SER A 125 4.05 -4.98 13.17
C SER A 125 2.94 -4.39 14.04
N VAL A 126 2.71 -3.08 13.91
CA VAL A 126 1.74 -2.34 14.74
C VAL A 126 1.01 -1.31 13.88
N ASP A 127 -0.24 -1.04 14.24
CA ASP A 127 -1.03 0.06 13.68
C ASP A 127 -0.84 1.30 14.54
N ILE A 128 -0.16 2.31 14.00
CA ILE A 128 0.12 3.57 14.69
C ILE A 128 0.36 4.69 13.68
N GLY A 129 0.07 5.92 14.09
CA GLY A 129 0.32 7.12 13.31
C GLY A 129 -0.70 7.33 12.19
N THR A 130 -0.37 8.24 11.28
CA THR A 130 -1.23 8.67 10.18
C THR A 130 -0.55 8.40 8.85
N PRO A 131 -1.22 7.81 7.85
CA PRO A 131 -0.59 7.54 6.56
C PRO A 131 0.03 8.79 5.93
N GLY A 132 1.23 8.66 5.36
CA GLY A 132 1.99 9.77 4.79
C GLY A 132 2.73 10.65 5.79
N ILE A 133 2.65 10.38 7.11
CA ILE A 133 3.31 11.15 8.17
C ILE A 133 4.40 10.31 8.87
N PRO A 134 5.56 10.90 9.24
CA PRO A 134 6.56 10.20 10.05
C PRO A 134 5.96 9.58 11.32
N GLY A 135 6.41 8.37 11.64
CA GLY A 135 5.90 7.55 12.73
C GLY A 135 4.70 6.68 12.37
N TYR A 136 4.34 6.62 11.08
CA TYR A 136 3.32 5.69 10.58
C TYR A 136 3.86 4.26 10.54
N SER A 137 3.03 3.31 10.97
CA SER A 137 3.18 1.88 10.73
C SER A 137 1.80 1.24 10.59
N ARG A 138 1.68 0.29 9.66
CA ARG A 138 0.46 -0.50 9.42
C ARG A 138 0.77 -1.98 9.55
N LYS A 139 -0.02 -2.71 10.35
CA LYS A 139 0.13 -4.15 10.46
C LYS A 139 -0.06 -4.84 9.11
N LEU A 140 1.01 -5.45 8.64
CA LEU A 140 1.05 -6.10 7.32
C LEU A 140 0.19 -7.36 7.23
N ASN A 141 -0.13 -7.98 8.37
CA ASN A 141 -1.04 -9.12 8.39
C ASN A 141 -2.46 -8.76 7.93
N HIS A 142 -2.88 -7.49 8.06
CA HIS A 142 -4.14 -7.00 7.45
C HIS A 142 -4.07 -6.95 5.92
N LEU A 143 -2.86 -7.00 5.37
CA LEU A 143 -2.59 -7.05 3.94
C LEU A 143 -2.37 -8.50 3.47
N ASN A 144 -2.58 -9.52 4.30
CA ASN A 144 -2.31 -10.92 3.91
C ASN A 144 -3.13 -11.40 2.70
N LYS A 145 -4.37 -10.94 2.51
CA LYS A 145 -5.18 -11.25 1.30
C LYS A 145 -4.74 -10.48 0.05
N ILE A 146 -3.84 -9.49 0.17
CA ILE A 146 -3.28 -8.72 -0.97
C ILE A 146 -2.29 -9.55 -1.78
N VAL A 147 -1.78 -10.65 -1.23
CA VAL A 147 -0.65 -11.36 -1.83
C VAL A 147 -0.99 -12.84 -1.95
N GLU A 148 -1.50 -13.30 -3.08
CA GLU A 148 -1.77 -14.73 -3.23
C GLU A 148 -0.48 -15.57 -3.39
N ASP A 149 0.52 -15.05 -4.13
CA ASP A 149 1.76 -15.77 -4.44
C ASP A 149 3.04 -14.98 -4.08
N ASP A 150 3.29 -13.91 -4.84
CA ASP A 150 4.44 -13.03 -4.70
C ASP A 150 4.06 -11.55 -4.76
N PHE A 151 4.98 -10.70 -4.32
CA PHE A 151 4.76 -9.28 -4.22
C PHE A 151 6.05 -8.51 -4.29
N SER A 152 5.93 -7.19 -4.34
CA SER A 152 7.06 -6.28 -4.38
C SER A 152 7.13 -5.42 -3.12
N ILE A 153 8.35 -5.12 -2.71
CA ILE A 153 8.66 -4.18 -1.64
C ILE A 153 9.51 -3.07 -2.17
N MET A 154 9.15 -1.85 -1.80
CA MET A 154 9.93 -0.67 -2.08
C MET A 154 10.29 0.03 -0.77
N ILE A 155 11.57 0.38 -0.63
CA ILE A 155 12.03 1.32 0.39
C ILE A 155 12.49 2.58 -0.33
N GLN A 156 11.89 3.71 0.01
CA GLN A 156 12.34 5.03 -0.41
C GLN A 156 13.21 5.63 0.70
N TYR A 157 14.33 6.22 0.31
CA TYR A 157 15.32 6.83 1.21
C TYR A 157 15.40 8.33 0.94
N GLY A 158 15.37 9.13 2.00
CA GLY A 158 15.39 10.58 1.95
C GLY A 158 14.13 11.19 1.33
N ASP A 159 14.30 12.29 0.61
CA ASP A 159 13.20 13.06 0.01
C ASP A 159 12.73 12.51 -1.34
N ASN A 160 12.49 11.19 -1.37
CA ASN A 160 12.08 10.42 -2.54
C ASN A 160 13.13 10.38 -3.67
N GLU A 161 14.39 10.66 -3.33
CA GLU A 161 15.47 10.73 -4.32
C GLU A 161 16.04 9.34 -4.62
N HIS A 162 16.05 8.42 -3.66
CA HIS A 162 16.59 7.09 -3.88
C HIS A 162 15.59 6.04 -3.44
N ARG A 163 15.50 4.95 -4.19
CA ARG A 163 14.63 3.82 -3.85
C ARG A 163 15.28 2.51 -4.24
N LEU A 164 14.95 1.48 -3.49
CA LEU A 164 15.32 0.10 -3.80
C LEU A 164 14.06 -0.74 -3.81
N ILE A 165 13.94 -1.60 -4.82
CA ILE A 165 12.78 -2.45 -5.02
C ILE A 165 13.23 -3.92 -4.98
N ALA A 166 12.59 -4.71 -4.15
CA ALA A 166 12.62 -6.17 -4.18
C ALA A 166 11.37 -6.65 -4.92
N ARG A 167 11.53 -7.43 -5.98
CA ARG A 167 10.40 -8.05 -6.72
C ARG A 167 10.34 -9.55 -6.46
N ASN A 168 9.17 -10.14 -6.71
CA ASN A 168 8.92 -11.58 -6.57
C ASN A 168 9.25 -12.08 -5.15
N VAL A 169 8.96 -11.25 -4.15
CA VAL A 169 9.14 -11.59 -2.75
C VAL A 169 8.00 -12.53 -2.35
N LYS A 170 8.32 -13.67 -1.73
CA LYS A 170 7.35 -14.73 -1.40
C LYS A 170 7.00 -14.72 0.07
N LYS A 171 5.74 -14.97 0.44
CA LYS A 171 5.34 -15.08 1.86
C LYS A 171 6.14 -16.12 2.64
N ASN A 172 6.21 -15.95 3.97
CA ASN A 172 6.65 -17.02 4.87
C ASN A 172 5.43 -17.81 5.36
N GLY A 173 5.18 -18.96 4.73
CA GLY A 173 3.92 -19.68 4.92
C GLY A 173 2.73 -18.78 4.52
N SER A 174 1.78 -18.59 5.43
CA SER A 174 0.59 -17.75 5.18
C SER A 174 0.79 -16.26 5.51
N ASN A 175 1.92 -15.88 6.13
CA ASN A 175 2.12 -14.53 6.66
C ASN A 175 3.11 -13.70 5.83
N ILE A 176 2.76 -12.44 5.61
CA ILE A 176 3.66 -11.40 5.07
C ILE A 176 4.63 -10.91 6.14
N TYR A 177 4.29 -11.08 7.42
CA TYR A 177 5.08 -10.60 8.54
C TYR A 177 5.25 -11.67 9.61
N VAL A 178 6.48 -11.84 10.11
CA VAL A 178 6.78 -12.68 11.26
C VAL A 178 7.01 -11.78 12.46
N GLU A 179 6.18 -11.94 13.50
CA GLU A 179 6.32 -11.18 14.72
C GLU A 179 7.68 -11.43 15.40
N PRO A 180 8.26 -10.43 16.07
CA PRO A 180 9.53 -10.56 16.79
C PRO A 180 9.51 -11.68 17.82
N LEU A 181 10.43 -12.63 17.66
CA LEU A 181 10.71 -13.63 18.68
C LEU A 181 11.72 -13.07 19.70
N THR A 182 11.63 -13.56 20.94
CA THR A 182 12.49 -13.14 22.05
C THR A 182 13.90 -13.76 22.00
N THR A 183 14.20 -14.57 21.00
CA THR A 183 15.46 -15.30 20.83
C THR A 183 16.42 -14.61 19.84
N ILE A 184 17.64 -15.16 19.70
CA ILE A 184 18.67 -14.69 18.76
C ILE A 184 18.94 -15.80 17.75
N THR A 185 18.03 -16.02 16.81
CA THR A 185 18.23 -16.91 15.66
C THR A 185 18.03 -16.17 14.33
N ILE A 186 18.42 -16.84 13.25
CA ILE A 186 18.43 -16.26 11.90
C ILE A 186 17.00 -15.87 11.50
N GLY A 187 16.84 -14.59 11.15
CA GLY A 187 15.59 -13.97 10.70
C GLY A 187 14.41 -14.01 11.67
N GLU A 188 14.69 -14.10 12.97
CA GLU A 188 13.71 -13.81 14.03
C GLU A 188 13.33 -12.34 14.13
N HIS A 189 14.01 -11.50 13.33
CA HIS A 189 13.78 -10.07 13.25
C HIS A 189 13.59 -9.63 11.79
N GLY A 190 12.51 -10.06 11.09
CA GLY A 190 12.30 -9.61 9.72
C GLY A 190 10.89 -9.70 9.11
N PHE A 191 10.74 -8.89 8.06
CA PHE A 191 9.69 -8.95 7.07
C PHE A 191 10.06 -10.03 6.07
N ILE A 192 9.23 -11.07 5.95
CA ILE A 192 9.35 -12.18 4.99
C ILE A 192 10.69 -12.93 5.00
N GLY A 193 10.57 -14.23 5.27
CA GLY A 193 11.53 -15.19 4.70
C GLY A 193 12.95 -15.05 5.24
N ALA A 194 13.09 -14.99 6.55
CA ALA A 194 14.31 -15.29 7.31
C ALA A 194 15.25 -16.34 6.70
N TYR A 195 14.70 -17.28 5.94
CA TYR A 195 15.40 -18.39 5.32
C TYR A 195 15.95 -18.11 3.91
N GLU A 196 15.46 -17.08 3.20
CA GLU A 196 15.89 -16.75 1.84
C GLU A 196 16.03 -15.23 1.61
N SER A 197 17.21 -14.81 1.17
CA SER A 197 17.48 -13.43 0.77
C SER A 197 16.78 -13.10 -0.55
N ALA A 198 16.34 -11.85 -0.75
CA ALA A 198 15.73 -11.37 -1.99
C ALA A 198 16.77 -10.71 -2.92
N ALA A 199 16.58 -10.85 -4.23
CA ALA A 199 17.30 -10.02 -5.19
C ALA A 199 16.69 -8.61 -5.17
N ILE A 200 17.55 -7.60 -5.03
CA ILE A 200 17.15 -6.19 -5.06
C ILE A 200 17.57 -5.60 -6.40
N GLU A 201 16.66 -4.89 -7.05
CA GLU A 201 16.95 -4.25 -8.34
C GLU A 201 18.15 -3.31 -8.23
N GLY A 202 19.15 -3.52 -9.09
CA GLY A 202 20.36 -2.71 -9.13
C GLY A 202 21.42 -3.09 -8.09
N LEU A 203 21.22 -4.12 -7.26
CA LEU A 203 22.23 -4.63 -6.33
C LEU A 203 22.69 -6.04 -6.75
N SER A 204 23.99 -6.29 -6.65
CA SER A 204 24.61 -7.58 -7.01
C SER A 204 24.44 -8.66 -5.93
N ALA A 205 24.40 -8.25 -4.65
CA ALA A 205 24.16 -9.15 -3.54
C ALA A 205 22.66 -9.33 -3.29
N ARG A 206 22.28 -10.51 -2.79
CA ARG A 206 20.95 -10.73 -2.24
C ARG A 206 20.90 -10.17 -0.82
N HIS A 207 19.74 -9.64 -0.43
CA HIS A 207 19.56 -8.99 0.85
C HIS A 207 18.37 -9.60 1.60
N TYR A 208 18.51 -9.72 2.91
CA TYR A 208 17.40 -9.93 3.83
C TYR A 208 16.70 -8.61 4.10
N LEU A 209 15.42 -8.64 4.44
CA LEU A 209 14.70 -7.48 4.95
C LEU A 209 14.45 -7.67 6.45
N THR A 210 15.39 -7.16 7.25
CA THR A 210 15.42 -7.40 8.69
C THR A 210 15.19 -6.11 9.46
N TYR A 211 14.64 -6.23 10.66
CA TYR A 211 14.46 -5.13 11.59
C TYR A 211 15.40 -5.22 12.76
N CYS A 212 15.55 -4.09 13.43
CA CYS A 212 16.13 -4.00 14.74
C CYS A 212 15.06 -3.31 15.57
N ALA A 213 14.27 -4.11 16.31
CA ALA A 213 13.17 -3.66 17.15
C ALA A 213 12.93 -4.66 18.28
N THR A 214 12.19 -4.25 19.31
CA THR A 214 11.90 -5.00 20.55
C THR A 214 13.14 -5.31 21.42
N ARG A 215 12.89 -5.49 22.72
CA ARG A 215 13.94 -5.65 23.73
C ARG A 215 14.35 -7.12 23.81
N GLY A 216 15.58 -7.43 23.39
CA GLY A 216 16.16 -8.79 23.47
C GLY A 216 17.38 -9.00 22.57
N SER A 217 17.31 -8.55 21.31
CA SER A 217 18.33 -8.84 20.29
C SER A 217 18.84 -7.60 19.53
N CYS A 218 18.13 -6.46 19.65
CA CYS A 218 18.46 -5.17 19.06
C CYS A 218 19.00 -4.17 20.12
N GLY A 219 20.11 -4.54 20.77
CA GLY A 219 20.63 -3.79 21.92
C GLY A 219 19.69 -3.83 23.14
N ALA A 220 20.14 -3.29 24.28
CA ALA A 220 19.39 -3.33 25.53
C ALA A 220 18.06 -2.53 25.51
N THR A 221 17.88 -1.66 24.51
CA THR A 221 16.77 -0.70 24.41
C THR A 221 15.82 -0.96 23.24
N GLY A 222 16.17 -1.81 22.27
CA GLY A 222 15.48 -1.88 20.98
C GLY A 222 15.73 -0.63 20.11
N LYS A 223 15.42 -0.74 18.82
CA LYS A 223 15.45 0.33 17.79
C LYS A 223 14.12 0.29 17.00
N ASP A 224 13.91 1.18 16.03
CA ASP A 224 12.60 1.31 15.35
C ASP A 224 12.71 1.19 13.83
N PHE A 225 13.77 0.54 13.34
CA PHE A 225 14.06 0.53 11.92
C PHE A 225 14.04 -0.89 11.35
N MET A 226 13.73 -0.93 10.05
CA MET A 226 13.85 -2.08 9.18
C MET A 226 14.64 -1.66 7.94
N ASN A 227 15.45 -2.55 7.38
CA ASN A 227 16.21 -2.24 6.18
C ASN A 227 16.63 -3.50 5.39
N PHE A 228 16.96 -3.33 4.11
CA PHE A 228 17.69 -4.34 3.37
C PHE A 228 19.09 -4.51 3.94
N SER A 229 19.50 -5.75 4.16
CA SER A 229 20.78 -6.09 4.78
C SER A 229 21.35 -7.38 4.22
N THR A 230 22.65 -7.45 3.98
CA THR A 230 23.34 -8.73 3.71
C THR A 230 23.52 -9.57 4.98
N HIS A 231 23.28 -8.98 6.15
CA HIS A 231 23.32 -9.65 7.45
C HIS A 231 21.94 -10.16 7.84
N SER A 232 21.83 -11.45 8.14
CA SER A 232 20.57 -12.19 8.31
C SER A 232 19.87 -12.02 9.67
N VAL A 233 20.53 -11.41 10.66
CA VAL A 233 19.94 -11.17 11.98
C VAL A 233 19.24 -9.81 12.03
N TYR A 234 19.98 -8.73 11.84
CA TYR A 234 19.47 -7.36 11.68
C TYR A 234 20.51 -6.52 10.92
N PRO A 235 20.18 -5.32 10.44
CA PRO A 235 21.13 -4.43 9.78
C PRO A 235 22.09 -3.80 10.80
N ASN A 236 23.19 -4.50 11.12
CA ASN A 236 24.09 -4.18 12.24
C ASN A 236 25.20 -3.17 11.91
N ALA A 237 25.57 -3.01 10.64
CA ALA A 237 26.69 -2.16 10.23
C ALA A 237 26.44 -1.48 8.87
N ASP A 238 27.12 -0.37 8.63
CA ASP A 238 27.06 0.38 7.36
C ASP A 238 27.40 -0.52 6.16
N ALA A 239 28.40 -1.38 6.31
CA ALA A 239 28.86 -2.28 5.25
C ALA A 239 27.80 -3.28 4.77
N ASN A 240 26.78 -3.55 5.60
CA ASN A 240 25.77 -4.57 5.34
C ASN A 240 24.49 -4.00 4.76
N VAL A 241 24.28 -2.68 4.82
CA VAL A 241 23.10 -2.02 4.23
C VAL A 241 23.47 -1.30 2.93
N PRO A 242 22.54 -1.23 1.96
CA PRO A 242 22.78 -0.47 0.75
C PRO A 242 22.63 1.04 0.97
N CYS A 243 21.81 1.46 1.93
CA CYS A 243 21.47 2.86 2.21
C CYS A 243 20.73 2.96 3.55
N GLY A 244 20.69 4.13 4.18
CA GLY A 244 19.74 4.43 5.26
C GLY A 244 20.10 3.88 6.64
N PHE A 245 19.08 3.63 7.47
CA PHE A 245 19.29 3.27 8.87
C PHE A 245 19.93 1.89 9.05
N HIS A 246 20.89 1.81 9.95
CA HIS A 246 21.46 0.59 10.51
C HIS A 246 21.72 0.81 12.01
N TYR A 247 22.13 -0.24 12.73
CA TYR A 247 22.29 -0.17 14.19
C TYR A 247 23.22 0.96 14.66
N GLY A 248 24.27 1.27 13.88
CA GLY A 248 25.25 2.31 14.16
C GLY A 248 24.86 3.72 13.71
N GLY A 249 23.74 3.92 13.00
CA GLY A 249 23.32 5.24 12.53
C GLY A 249 22.69 5.24 11.14
N TRP A 250 23.12 6.17 10.29
CA TRP A 250 22.59 6.40 8.95
C TRP A 250 23.70 6.32 7.91
N LYS A 251 23.53 5.41 6.94
CA LYS A 251 24.35 5.35 5.72
C LYS A 251 23.82 6.32 4.69
N SER A 252 24.55 7.42 4.49
CA SER A 252 24.18 8.44 3.50
C SER A 252 24.62 8.10 2.07
N ASN A 253 25.62 7.24 1.87
CA ASN A 253 26.07 6.85 0.54
C ASN A 253 25.31 5.60 0.06
N CYS A 254 24.41 5.82 -0.90
CA CYS A 254 23.49 4.83 -1.43
C CYS A 254 23.90 4.46 -2.86
N SER A 255 24.97 3.67 -2.97
CA SER A 255 25.57 3.25 -4.25
C SER A 255 25.97 4.42 -5.16
N GLY A 256 26.66 5.42 -4.60
CA GLY A 256 27.16 6.58 -5.35
C GLY A 256 26.20 7.78 -5.35
N ARG A 257 25.00 7.64 -4.78
CA ARG A 257 24.09 8.77 -4.50
C ARG A 257 24.16 9.13 -3.03
N VAL A 258 24.36 10.41 -2.73
CA VAL A 258 24.37 10.92 -1.35
C VAL A 258 22.93 11.29 -0.94
N VAL A 259 22.42 10.64 0.10
CA VAL A 259 21.11 10.88 0.72
C VAL A 259 21.34 11.35 2.16
N GLN A 260 21.20 12.65 2.41
CA GLN A 260 21.47 13.24 3.73
C GLN A 260 20.25 13.21 4.65
N THR A 261 19.04 13.35 4.09
CA THR A 261 17.81 13.34 4.87
C THR A 261 17.56 11.95 5.45
N GLN A 262 17.55 11.84 6.78
CA GLN A 262 17.29 10.60 7.50
C GLN A 262 15.80 10.27 7.49
N LYS A 263 15.35 9.65 6.40
CA LYS A 263 13.96 9.31 6.17
C LYS A 263 13.87 8.01 5.40
N MET A 264 13.01 7.10 5.84
CA MET A 264 12.69 5.87 5.13
C MET A 264 11.19 5.67 5.07
N ARG A 265 10.66 5.40 3.88
CA ARG A 265 9.26 5.07 3.64
C ARG A 265 9.19 3.68 3.03
N PHE A 266 8.24 2.88 3.50
CA PHE A 266 8.13 1.47 3.17
C PHE A 266 6.81 1.19 2.49
N PHE A 267 6.87 0.51 1.35
CA PHE A 267 5.71 0.24 0.53
C PHE A 267 5.66 -1.21 0.10
N ILE A 268 4.44 -1.71 -0.02
CA ILE A 268 4.11 -3.04 -0.52
C ILE A 268 3.19 -2.92 -1.73
N ARG A 269 3.35 -3.82 -2.70
CA ARG A 269 2.47 -3.90 -3.86
C ARG A 269 2.29 -5.33 -4.32
N GLU A 270 1.04 -5.73 -4.50
CA GLU A 270 0.65 -6.98 -5.16
C GLU A 270 1.05 -7.00 -6.63
N ARG A 271 1.23 -8.19 -7.17
CA ARG A 271 1.56 -8.34 -8.60
C ARG A 271 0.34 -8.05 -9.47
#